data_AF-A0A969L598-F1
#
_entry.id   AF-A0A969L598-F1
#
_cell.length_a   1.000
_cell.length_b   1.000
_cell.length_c   1.000
_cell.angle_alpha   90.00
_cell.angle_beta   90.00
_cell.angle_gamma   90.00
#
_symmetry.space_group_name_H-M   'P 1'
#
loop_
_entity.id
_entity.type
_entity.pdbx_description
1 polymer ?
#
loop_
_entity_poly.entity_id
_entity_poly.type
_entity_poly.pdbx_seq_one_letter_code
_entity_poly.pdbx_strand_id
1 'polypeptide(L)'
;MVALQKITSLKYYLLISQYEHRVELFARSPEDANLWSLRSCESLQESLDLAEMNLKLSLATIYEDVSLENRDDLPRLGILNDQ
;
A
#
# COMPACT_ATOMS: atom_id res chain seq x y z
N MET A 1 13.72 -0.26 -10.15
CA MET A 1 12.88 -1.48 -10.27
C MET A 1 12.66 -2.01 -8.85
N VAL A 2 11.41 -2.06 -8.37
CA VAL A 2 11.09 -2.52 -7.00
C VAL A 2 11.48 -4.00 -6.87
N ALA A 3 12.26 -4.38 -5.87
CA ALA A 3 12.81 -5.74 -5.72
C ALA A 3 11.72 -6.84 -5.69
N LEU A 4 10.52 -6.51 -5.20
CA LEU A 4 9.37 -7.40 -5.08
C LEU A 4 8.89 -7.96 -6.44
N GLN A 5 9.00 -7.20 -7.54
CA GLN A 5 8.52 -7.65 -8.85
C GLN A 5 9.31 -8.86 -9.40
N LYS A 6 10.51 -9.12 -8.86
CA LYS A 6 11.34 -10.29 -9.21
C LYS A 6 10.79 -11.60 -8.64
N ILE A 7 9.89 -11.55 -7.65
CA ILE A 7 9.25 -12.74 -7.08
C ILE A 7 8.20 -13.24 -8.07
N THR A 8 8.47 -14.33 -8.77
CA THR A 8 7.61 -14.82 -9.86
C THR A 8 6.20 -15.22 -9.41
N SER A 9 6.05 -15.68 -8.16
CA SER A 9 4.76 -16.03 -7.57
C SER A 9 3.96 -14.82 -7.06
N LEU A 10 4.54 -13.61 -7.05
CA LEU A 10 3.87 -12.42 -6.54
C LEU A 10 2.82 -11.93 -7.56
N LYS A 11 1.55 -12.01 -7.17
CA LYS A 11 0.39 -11.57 -7.96
C LYS A 11 -0.05 -10.15 -7.61
N TYR A 12 -0.05 -9.83 -6.32
CA TYR A 12 -0.48 -8.54 -5.79
C TYR A 12 0.51 -8.04 -4.75
N TYR A 13 0.72 -6.72 -4.69
CA TYR A 13 1.25 -6.08 -3.50
C TYR A 13 0.54 -4.74 -3.26
N LEU A 14 0.41 -4.40 -1.99
CA LEU A 14 -0.24 -3.18 -1.52
C LEU A 14 0.79 -2.29 -0.87
N LEU A 15 0.73 -0.99 -1.15
CA LEU A 15 1.39 0.05 -0.35
C LEU A 15 0.30 0.83 0.37
N ILE A 16 0.34 0.82 1.70
CA ILE A 16 -0.64 1.50 2.56
C ILE A 16 0.06 2.70 3.20
N SER A 17 -0.50 3.89 3.05
CA SER A 17 0.02 5.09 3.72
C SER A 17 -0.38 5.10 5.19
N GLN A 18 0.54 5.48 6.08
CA GLN A 18 0.22 5.70 7.50
C GLN A 18 -0.20 7.15 7.80
N TYR A 19 -0.13 8.04 6.80
CA TYR A 19 -0.33 9.49 6.96
C TYR A 19 -1.64 9.99 6.35
N GLU A 20 -2.22 9.22 5.42
CA GLU A 20 -3.45 9.56 4.70
C GLU A 20 -4.17 8.27 4.31
N HIS A 21 -5.48 8.34 4.02
CA HIS A 21 -6.27 7.18 3.62
C HIS A 21 -5.98 6.76 2.17
N ARG A 22 -4.75 6.35 1.89
CA ARG A 22 -4.27 6.02 0.54
C ARG A 22 -3.72 4.62 0.49
N VAL A 23 -4.21 3.82 -0.46
CA VAL A 23 -3.68 2.48 -0.73
C VAL A 23 -3.42 2.32 -2.22
N GLU A 24 -2.21 1.92 -2.56
CA GLU A 24 -1.79 1.60 -3.92
C GLU A 24 -1.74 0.09 -4.11
N LEU A 25 -2.56 -0.43 -5.03
CA LEU A 25 -2.55 -1.82 -5.46
C LEU A 25 -1.77 -1.95 -6.76
N PHE A 26 -0.75 -2.79 -6.71
CA PHE A 26 -0.04 -3.26 -7.87
C PHE A 26 -0.45 -4.71 -8.14
N ALA A 27 -1.02 -4.95 -9.32
CA ALA A 27 -1.45 -6.29 -9.74
C ALA A 27 -0.67 -6.71 -10.98
N ARG A 28 -0.12 -7.93 -10.95
CA ARG A 28 0.52 -8.53 -12.12
C ARG A 28 -0.58 -8.98 -13.09
N SER A 29 -0.40 -8.72 -14.38
CA SER A 29 -1.34 -9.21 -15.39
C SER A 29 -1.27 -10.75 -15.47
N PRO A 30 -2.43 -11.43 -15.51
CA PRO A 30 -2.46 -12.88 -15.76
C PRO A 30 -2.09 -13.23 -17.21
N GLU A 31 -2.20 -12.27 -18.14
CA GLU A 31 -1.89 -12.46 -19.56
C GLU A 31 -0.41 -12.22 -19.89
N ASP A 32 0.27 -11.36 -19.12
CA ASP A 32 1.70 -11.08 -19.26
C ASP A 32 2.35 -10.81 -17.90
N ALA A 33 3.23 -11.72 -17.48
CA ALA A 33 3.89 -11.66 -16.18
C ALA A 33 4.83 -10.46 -16.00
N ASN A 34 5.19 -9.74 -17.06
CA ASN A 34 5.99 -8.51 -17.01
C ASN A 34 5.14 -7.25 -16.91
N LEU A 35 3.83 -7.35 -17.16
CA LEU A 35 2.92 -6.22 -17.07
C LEU A 35 2.31 -6.13 -15.67
N TRP A 36 2.31 -4.91 -15.15
CA TRP A 36 1.72 -4.57 -13.87
C TRP A 36 0.75 -3.42 -14.06
N SER A 37 -0.45 -3.54 -13.47
CA SER A 37 -1.37 -2.43 -13.33
C SER A 37 -1.19 -1.79 -11.96
N LEU A 38 -1.42 -0.47 -11.90
CA LEU A 38 -1.45 0.30 -10.67
C LEU A 38 -2.85 0.89 -10.52
N ARG A 39 -3.42 0.72 -9.34
CA ARG A 39 -4.65 1.39 -8.92
C ARG A 39 -4.43 2.04 -7.56
N SER A 40 -4.81 3.31 -7.46
CA SER A 40 -4.83 4.04 -6.18
C SER A 40 -6.26 4.17 -5.70
N CYS A 41 -6.47 3.96 -4.40
CA CYS A 41 -7.71 4.25 -3.70
C CYS A 41 -7.40 5.25 -2.59
N GLU A 42 -8.21 6.30 -2.49
CA GLU A 42 -7.97 7.48 -1.64
C GLU A 42 -9.17 7.80 -0.74
N SER A 43 -10.27 7.03 -0.86
CA SER A 43 -11.47 7.17 -0.05
C SER A 43 -11.80 5.88 0.71
N LEU A 44 -12.25 6.02 1.97
CA LEU A 44 -12.72 4.90 2.81
C LEU A 44 -13.92 4.15 2.21
N GLN A 45 -14.65 4.75 1.27
CA GLN A 45 -15.77 4.11 0.57
C GLN A 45 -15.29 3.20 -0.59
N GLU A 46 -14.02 3.30 -0.98
CA GLU A 46 -13.46 2.49 -2.04
C GLU A 46 -13.10 1.08 -1.55
N SER A 47 -12.96 0.18 -2.53
CA SER A 47 -12.52 -1.19 -2.28
C SER A 47 -11.56 -1.65 -3.36
N LEU A 48 -10.60 -2.45 -2.92
CA LEU A 48 -9.66 -3.20 -3.73
C LEU A 48 -10.28 -4.55 -4.08
N ASP A 49 -10.12 -4.96 -5.33
CA ASP A 49 -10.55 -6.26 -5.82
C ASP A 49 -9.32 -7.09 -6.17
N LEU A 50 -9.10 -8.15 -5.41
CA LEU A 50 -8.03 -9.13 -5.61
C LEU A 50 -8.65 -10.40 -6.18
N ALA A 51 -9.12 -10.31 -7.43
CA ALA A 51 -9.94 -11.33 -8.06
C ALA A 51 -9.33 -12.74 -8.05
N GLU A 52 -8.02 -12.90 -8.25
CA GLU A 52 -7.36 -14.22 -8.22
C GLU A 52 -7.33 -14.85 -6.81
N MET A 53 -7.60 -14.06 -5.77
CA MET A 53 -7.76 -14.53 -4.38
C MET A 53 -9.23 -14.63 -3.97
N ASN A 54 -10.17 -14.29 -4.86
CA ASN A 54 -11.59 -14.13 -4.54
C ASN A 54 -11.82 -13.26 -3.29
N LEU A 55 -11.06 -12.17 -3.19
CA LEU A 55 -11.04 -11.29 -2.02
C LEU A 55 -11.34 -9.85 -2.44
N LYS A 56 -12.30 -9.24 -1.75
CA LYS A 56 -12.57 -7.80 -1.84
C LYS A 56 -12.27 -7.16 -0.49
N LEU A 57 -11.44 -6.13 -0.49
CA LEU A 57 -10.98 -5.47 0.72
C LEU A 57 -11.36 -3.99 0.68
N SER A 58 -12.16 -3.53 1.64
CA SER A 58 -12.54 -2.13 1.74
C SER A 58 -11.43 -1.30 2.39
N LEU A 59 -11.27 -0.03 1.99
CA LEU A 59 -10.30 0.84 2.65
C LEU A 59 -10.69 1.11 4.11
N ALA A 60 -11.99 1.17 4.42
CA ALA A 60 -12.47 1.23 5.79
C ALA A 60 -11.97 0.07 6.67
N THR A 61 -11.92 -1.16 6.13
CA THR A 61 -11.37 -2.31 6.85
C THR A 61 -9.85 -2.23 7.01
N ILE A 62 -9.14 -1.69 6.01
CA ILE A 62 -7.68 -1.54 6.09
C ILE A 62 -7.27 -0.55 7.19
N TYR A 63 -8.02 0.53 7.31
CA TYR A 63 -7.79 1.60 8.29
C TYR A 63 -8.62 1.42 9.57
N GLU A 64 -9.23 0.26 9.79
CA GLU A 64 -9.94 -0.04 11.03
C GLU A 64 -8.96 0.02 12.21
N ASP A 65 -9.32 0.79 13.23
CA ASP A 65 -8.47 1.08 14.41
C ASP A 65 -7.09 1.69 14.10
N VAL A 66 -6.90 2.24 12.89
CA VAL A 66 -5.69 2.97 12.53
C VAL A 66 -5.88 4.46 12.79
N SER A 67 -5.04 5.02 13.67
CA SER A 67 -4.87 6.47 13.80
C SER A 67 -3.77 6.92 12.84
N LEU A 68 -4.11 7.78 11.88
CA LEU A 68 -3.12 8.33 10.96
C LEU A 68 -2.15 9.22 11.74
N GLU A 69 -0.86 8.91 11.66
CA GLU A 69 0.17 9.74 12.28
C GLU A 69 0.26 11.05 11.50
N ASN A 70 0.30 12.19 12.20
CA ASN A 70 0.70 13.42 11.53
C ASN A 70 2.22 13.33 11.30
N ARG A 71 2.68 13.61 10.08
CA ARG A 71 4.10 13.62 9.75
C ARG A 71 4.91 14.56 10.66
N ASP A 72 4.26 15.58 11.21
CA ASP A 72 4.84 16.56 12.13
C ASP A 72 4.92 16.09 13.60
N ASP A 73 4.22 14.99 13.96
CA ASP A 73 4.22 14.44 15.33
C ASP A 73 5.41 13.50 15.60
N LEU A 74 6.20 13.19 14.57
CA LEU A 74 7.46 12.44 14.76
C LEU A 74 8.46 13.33 15.50
N PRO A 75 9.04 12.89 16.64
CA PRO A 75 10.13 13.61 17.25
C PRO A 75 11.23 13.72 16.21
N ARG A 76 11.56 14.96 15.81
CA ARG A 76 12.75 15.24 15.01
C ARG A 76 13.89 14.54 15.74
N LEU A 77 14.43 13.47 15.16
CA LEU A 77 15.60 12.80 15.69
C LEU A 77 16.63 13.90 15.90
N GLY A 78 16.81 14.30 17.16
CA GLY A 78 17.80 15.29 17.53
C GLY A 78 19.10 14.67 17.07
N ILE A 79 19.70 15.25 16.04
CA ILE A 79 21.09 15.02 15.70
C ILE A 79 21.81 15.29 17.02
N LEU A 80 22.27 14.22 17.68
CA LEU A 80 23.16 14.32 18.82
C LEU A 80 24.38 15.07 18.28
N ASN A 81 24.44 16.37 18.57
CA ASN A 81 25.68 17.12 18.48
C ASN A 81 26.61 16.48 19.50
N ASP A 82 27.45 15.57 19.00
CA ASP A 82 28.66 15.16 19.69
C ASP A 82 29.51 16.43 19.87
N GLN A 83 29.74 16.79 21.13
CA GLN A 83 30.65 17.88 21.52
C GLN A 83 32.11 17.49 21.29
#